data_AF-A0A521VDI4-F1
#
_entry.id   AF-A0A521VDI4-F1
#
_cell.length_a   1.000
_cell.length_b   1.000
_cell.length_c   1.000
_cell.angle_alpha   90.00
_cell.angle_beta   90.00
_cell.angle_gamma   90.00
#
_symmetry.space_group_name_H-M   'P 1'
#
loop_
_entity.id
_entity.type
_entity.pdbx_description
1 polymer ?
#
loop_
_entity_poly.entity_id
_entity_poly.type
_entity_poly.pdbx_seq_one_letter_code
_entity_poly.pdbx_strand_id
1 'polypeptide(L)'
;MDDHLHLTVDYEPSRSTKKLWLSTRKDKNKKEYSYEGFSQKLSLFGLFDTQGYRLDRFLFYLAIIFEIAGMVIITALAGGGYLILGTLATAIVIDIFLAIGVHLKKGEICEYENKKVVAKFNNDPDRTEACQERINYLEKWWLARVCLVLIWLFSITKSFFFYTINGGDIFAILMLLLYIFIAYVHTNHTGYFIAHARLKGEMRREQKQHLAALLKNDTTPNSVTTHRIKPLNTTVTFTESHKCKNEKGNHTTAPQHEERENAIYKDKTDNDWKLKTWGVLTDEELNHIVTEQPDAVKGPFVVKGLEEQLEMLTSNAKR
;
A
#
# COMPACT_ATOMS: atom_id res chain seq x y z
N MET A 1 -22.89 0.99 -12.64
CA MET A 1 -23.77 0.47 -11.59
C MET A 1 -22.91 -0.02 -10.44
N ASP A 2 -22.42 0.93 -9.64
CA ASP A 2 -21.95 0.68 -8.28
C ASP A 2 -22.78 1.68 -7.46
N ASP A 3 -23.76 1.17 -6.70
CA ASP A 3 -24.65 1.99 -5.90
C ASP A 3 -23.85 2.71 -4.82
N HIS A 4 -23.85 4.04 -4.94
CA HIS A 4 -23.35 4.99 -3.97
C HIS A 4 -24.28 5.00 -2.75
N LEU A 5 -24.21 3.96 -1.93
CA LEU A 5 -24.75 4.03 -0.57
C LEU A 5 -23.77 4.87 0.26
N HIS A 6 -23.92 6.20 0.19
CA HIS A 6 -23.31 7.18 1.10
C HIS A 6 -23.96 7.08 2.49
N LEU A 7 -23.93 5.89 3.11
CA LEU A 7 -24.10 5.78 4.54
C LEU A 7 -22.74 6.13 5.14
N THR A 8 -22.62 7.39 5.58
CA THR A 8 -21.53 7.94 6.40
C THR A 8 -21.57 7.29 7.79
N VAL A 9 -21.46 5.96 7.82
CA VAL A 9 -21.25 5.21 9.04
C VAL A 9 -19.76 5.23 9.30
N ASP A 10 -19.40 5.62 10.52
CA ASP A 10 -18.03 5.69 10.98
C ASP A 10 -17.38 4.31 11.02
N TYR A 11 -16.85 3.91 9.88
CA TYR A 11 -16.22 2.62 9.70
C TYR A 11 -14.71 2.78 9.73
N GLU A 12 -14.08 2.17 10.74
CA GLU A 12 -12.63 2.08 10.84
C GLU A 12 -12.19 0.63 10.59
N PRO A 13 -11.33 0.36 9.57
CA PRO A 13 -10.84 -0.98 9.31
C PRO A 13 -10.03 -1.55 10.49
N SER A 14 -10.09 -2.86 10.66
CA SER A 14 -9.30 -3.55 11.67
C SER A 14 -7.80 -3.39 11.41
N ARG A 15 -7.00 -3.60 12.45
CA ARG A 15 -5.52 -3.60 12.36
C ARG A 15 -5.00 -4.61 11.32
N SER A 16 -5.61 -5.79 11.21
CA SER A 16 -5.23 -6.78 10.20
C SER A 16 -5.47 -6.26 8.79
N THR A 17 -6.58 -5.57 8.57
CA THR A 17 -6.92 -4.98 7.27
C THR A 17 -6.01 -3.80 6.94
N LYS A 18 -5.71 -2.94 7.92
CA LYS A 18 -4.72 -1.86 7.78
C LYS A 18 -3.33 -2.39 7.42
N LYS A 19 -2.89 -3.51 8.00
CA LYS A 19 -1.60 -4.15 7.65
C LYS A 19 -1.56 -4.65 6.20
N LEU A 20 -2.68 -5.07 5.62
CA LEU A 20 -2.71 -5.47 4.20
C LEU A 20 -2.40 -4.30 3.26
N TRP A 21 -2.65 -3.07 3.70
CA TRP A 21 -2.35 -1.86 2.94
C TRP A 21 -0.85 -1.67 2.69
N LEU A 22 0.01 -2.14 3.59
CA LEU A 22 1.46 -2.09 3.39
C LEU A 22 1.89 -2.93 2.19
N SER A 23 1.14 -3.97 1.85
CA SER A 23 1.45 -4.90 0.76
C SER A 23 0.97 -4.40 -0.61
N THR A 24 0.22 -3.30 -0.67
CA THR A 24 -0.21 -2.71 -1.95
C THR A 24 0.91 -1.90 -2.59
N ARG A 25 0.73 -1.53 -3.87
CA ARG A 25 1.73 -0.74 -4.58
C ARG A 25 1.81 0.67 -3.99
N LYS A 26 3.02 1.04 -3.59
CA LYS A 26 3.36 2.38 -3.10
C LYS A 26 3.92 3.24 -4.22
N ASP A 27 3.77 4.56 -4.07
CA ASP A 27 4.36 5.50 -5.02
C ASP A 27 5.89 5.40 -4.97
N LYS A 28 6.50 5.23 -6.15
CA LYS A 28 7.96 5.30 -6.28
C LYS A 28 8.43 6.74 -6.42
N ASN A 29 7.55 7.64 -6.86
CA ASN A 29 7.76 9.07 -6.86
C ASN A 29 7.51 9.58 -5.44
N LYS A 30 8.48 9.27 -4.59
CA LYS A 30 8.54 9.67 -3.19
C LYS A 30 8.17 11.14 -3.08
N LYS A 31 7.11 11.45 -2.34
CA LYS A 31 6.83 12.83 -1.94
C LYS A 31 7.96 13.25 -1.01
N GLU A 32 8.86 14.08 -1.55
CA GLU A 32 9.98 14.64 -0.83
C GLU A 32 9.56 15.94 -0.16
N TYR A 33 9.59 15.96 1.17
CA TYR A 33 9.41 17.18 1.94
C TYR A 33 10.80 17.78 2.25
N SER A 34 11.06 18.98 1.74
CA SER A 34 12.21 19.80 2.15
C SER A 34 11.78 20.80 3.22
N TYR A 35 12.58 20.98 4.26
CA TYR A 35 12.31 21.98 5.30
C TYR A 35 13.61 22.68 5.73
N GLU A 36 13.49 23.95 6.11
CA GLU A 36 14.63 24.73 6.62
C GLU A 36 15.16 24.13 7.92
N GLY A 37 16.47 23.89 7.99
CA GLY A 37 17.14 23.32 9.17
C GLY A 37 17.51 21.83 9.07
N PHE A 38 17.11 21.14 8.00
CA PHE A 38 17.51 19.75 7.76
C PHE A 38 17.93 19.56 6.29
N SER A 39 19.16 19.13 6.09
CA SER A 39 19.74 18.99 4.74
C SER A 39 19.17 17.80 3.95
N GLN A 40 18.38 16.92 4.59
CA GLN A 40 17.84 15.72 3.96
C GLN A 40 16.36 15.88 3.60
N LYS A 41 16.03 15.56 2.35
CA LYS A 41 14.65 15.44 1.87
C LYS A 41 13.97 14.24 2.54
N LEU A 42 12.83 14.47 3.19
CA LEU A 42 12.04 13.42 3.82
C LEU A 42 11.15 12.76 2.76
N SER A 43 11.40 11.49 2.47
CA SER A 43 10.60 10.71 1.53
C SER A 43 9.62 9.83 2.31
N LEU A 44 8.32 10.07 2.17
CA LEU A 44 7.30 9.15 2.71
C LEU A 44 7.12 7.94 1.79
N PHE A 45 7.09 6.74 2.37
CA PHE A 45 6.95 5.48 1.61
C PHE A 45 5.49 5.02 1.51
N GLY A 46 4.56 5.96 1.73
CA GLY A 46 3.13 5.80 1.58
C GLY A 46 2.53 4.71 2.48
N LEU A 47 2.10 5.03 3.69
CA LEU A 47 1.56 3.99 4.58
C LEU A 47 0.18 3.52 4.09
N PHE A 48 -0.63 4.45 3.60
CA PHE A 48 -2.04 4.22 3.26
C PHE A 48 -2.48 4.75 1.88
N ASP A 49 -1.55 5.16 1.03
CA ASP A 49 -1.80 5.37 -0.38
C ASP A 49 -1.54 4.07 -1.16
N THR A 50 -2.38 3.82 -2.17
CA THR A 50 -2.18 2.76 -3.16
C THR A 50 -2.20 3.39 -4.54
N GLN A 51 -1.05 3.41 -5.21
CA GLN A 51 -0.93 3.97 -6.55
C GLN A 51 -1.04 2.89 -7.63
N GLY A 52 -1.49 3.30 -8.82
CA GLY A 52 -1.41 2.45 -10.01
C GLY A 52 -2.33 1.22 -10.04
N TYR A 53 -3.27 1.06 -9.09
CA TYR A 53 -4.16 -0.11 -9.07
C TYR A 53 -4.94 -0.32 -10.37
N ARG A 54 -5.40 0.77 -11.00
CA ARG A 54 -6.11 0.68 -12.29
C ARG A 54 -5.23 0.05 -13.37
N LEU A 55 -3.95 0.41 -13.42
CA LEU A 55 -2.97 -0.14 -14.34
C LEU A 55 -2.62 -1.58 -13.99
N ASP A 56 -2.35 -1.88 -12.71
CA ASP A 56 -2.06 -3.24 -12.23
C ASP A 56 -3.19 -4.21 -12.59
N ARG A 57 -4.44 -3.79 -12.37
CA ARG A 57 -5.64 -4.55 -12.73
C ARG A 57 -5.76 -4.75 -14.23
N PHE A 58 -5.55 -3.70 -15.02
CA PHE A 58 -5.63 -3.78 -16.48
C PHE A 58 -4.58 -4.74 -17.03
N LEU A 59 -3.31 -4.58 -16.63
CA LEU A 59 -2.22 -5.43 -17.09
C LEU A 59 -2.39 -6.89 -16.64
N PHE A 60 -2.85 -7.12 -15.40
CA PHE A 60 -3.16 -8.46 -14.92
C PHE A 60 -4.21 -9.14 -15.81
N TYR A 61 -5.36 -8.50 -16.04
CA TYR A 61 -6.40 -9.09 -16.90
C TYR A 61 -5.93 -9.29 -18.34
N LEU A 62 -5.14 -8.35 -18.87
CA LEU A 62 -4.55 -8.48 -20.20
C LEU A 62 -3.61 -9.68 -20.30
N ALA A 63 -2.76 -9.92 -19.29
CA ALA A 63 -1.91 -11.09 -19.23
C ALA A 63 -2.71 -12.38 -19.18
N ILE A 64 -3.76 -12.46 -18.35
CA ILE A 64 -4.64 -13.64 -18.29
C ILE A 64 -5.34 -13.90 -19.63
N ILE A 65 -5.81 -12.87 -20.32
CA ILE A 65 -6.41 -13.00 -21.66
C ILE A 65 -5.39 -13.57 -22.65
N PHE A 66 -4.16 -13.07 -22.64
CA PHE A 66 -3.09 -13.59 -23.51
C PHE A 66 -2.68 -15.02 -23.17
N GLU A 67 -2.64 -15.39 -21.89
CA GLU A 67 -2.36 -16.77 -21.48
C GLU A 67 -3.47 -17.73 -21.93
N ILE A 68 -4.73 -17.34 -21.77
CA ILE A 68 -5.87 -18.14 -22.25
C ILE A 68 -5.85 -18.25 -23.78
N ALA A 69 -5.59 -17.16 -24.49
CA ALA A 69 -5.51 -17.17 -25.95
C ALA A 69 -4.36 -18.07 -26.44
N GLY A 70 -3.16 -17.93 -25.86
CA GLY A 70 -2.02 -18.80 -26.14
C GLY A 70 -2.31 -20.26 -25.86
N MET A 71 -2.99 -20.56 -24.74
CA MET A 71 -3.44 -21.91 -24.39
C MET A 71 -4.40 -22.49 -25.44
N VAL A 72 -5.41 -21.73 -25.88
CA VAL A 72 -6.37 -22.16 -26.91
C VAL A 72 -5.66 -22.45 -28.23
N ILE A 73 -4.75 -21.57 -28.66
CA ILE A 73 -3.98 -21.75 -29.90
C ILE A 73 -3.12 -23.01 -29.82
N ILE A 74 -2.35 -23.20 -28.75
CA ILE A 74 -1.51 -24.40 -28.56
C ILE A 74 -2.37 -25.67 -28.56
N THR A 75 -3.51 -25.65 -27.86
CA THR A 75 -4.40 -26.81 -27.78
C THR A 75 -4.99 -27.16 -29.14
N ALA A 76 -5.37 -26.15 -29.94
CA ALA A 76 -5.88 -26.34 -31.28
C ALA A 76 -4.81 -26.91 -32.23
N LEU A 77 -3.59 -26.37 -32.19
CA LEU A 77 -2.48 -26.85 -33.01
C LEU A 77 -2.02 -28.26 -32.63
N ALA A 78 -2.10 -28.63 -31.35
CA ALA A 78 -1.72 -29.95 -30.85
C ALA A 78 -2.80 -31.03 -31.05
N GLY A 79 -3.91 -30.73 -31.73
CA GLY A 79 -4.97 -31.71 -32.03
C GLY A 79 -6.00 -31.95 -30.92
N GLY A 80 -6.11 -31.06 -29.93
CA GLY A 80 -7.27 -30.99 -29.03
C GLY A 80 -7.37 -32.06 -27.94
N GLY A 81 -6.35 -32.20 -27.06
CA GLY A 81 -6.38 -33.12 -25.91
C GLY A 81 -6.74 -32.46 -24.57
N TYR A 82 -7.68 -33.04 -23.82
CA TYR A 82 -8.05 -32.58 -22.46
C TYR A 82 -6.87 -32.53 -21.48
N LEU A 83 -5.89 -33.44 -21.62
CA LEU A 83 -4.67 -33.44 -20.81
C LEU A 83 -3.79 -32.20 -21.06
N ILE A 84 -3.72 -31.75 -22.32
CA ILE A 84 -2.97 -30.54 -22.71
C ILE A 84 -3.63 -29.32 -22.10
N LEU A 85 -4.95 -29.21 -22.20
CA LEU A 85 -5.72 -28.12 -21.62
C LEU A 85 -5.54 -28.05 -20.09
N GLY A 86 -5.64 -29.18 -19.39
CA GLY A 86 -5.44 -29.24 -17.94
C GLY A 86 -4.03 -28.83 -17.51
N THR A 87 -3.02 -29.27 -18.26
CA THR A 87 -1.60 -28.91 -18.00
C THR A 87 -1.38 -27.41 -18.19
N LEU A 88 -1.91 -26.83 -19.26
CA LEU A 88 -1.77 -25.40 -19.56
C LEU A 88 -2.54 -24.53 -18.55
N ALA A 89 -3.75 -24.92 -18.16
CA ALA A 89 -4.50 -24.24 -17.11
C ALA A 89 -3.78 -24.26 -15.76
N THR A 90 -3.16 -25.40 -15.41
CA THR A 90 -2.34 -25.53 -14.20
C THR A 90 -1.13 -24.61 -14.25
N ALA A 91 -0.49 -24.43 -15.42
CA ALA A 91 0.64 -23.51 -15.57
C ALA A 91 0.26 -22.05 -15.29
N ILE A 92 -0.92 -21.59 -15.73
CA ILE A 92 -1.42 -20.24 -15.43
C ILE A 92 -1.57 -20.04 -13.92
N VAL A 93 -2.17 -21.02 -13.25
CA VAL A 93 -2.35 -20.98 -11.79
C VAL A 93 -1.00 -20.94 -11.06
N ILE A 94 -0.03 -21.74 -11.51
CA ILE A 94 1.33 -21.73 -10.96
C ILE A 94 1.97 -20.35 -11.12
N ASP A 95 1.88 -19.71 -12.28
CA ASP A 95 2.46 -18.38 -12.49
C ASP A 95 1.86 -17.32 -11.57
N ILE A 96 0.55 -17.38 -11.31
CA ILE A 96 -0.10 -16.50 -10.33
C ILE A 96 0.47 -16.75 -8.92
N PHE A 97 0.63 -18.01 -8.50
CA PHE A 97 1.22 -18.33 -7.20
C PHE A 97 2.68 -17.87 -7.09
N LEU A 98 3.47 -18.03 -8.14
CA LEU A 98 4.86 -17.53 -8.18
C LEU A 98 4.88 -16.01 -8.10
N ALA A 99 3.99 -15.32 -8.81
CA ALA A 99 3.85 -13.87 -8.76
C ALA A 99 3.49 -13.36 -7.36
N ILE A 100 2.60 -14.06 -6.65
CA ILE A 100 2.32 -13.80 -5.24
C ILE A 100 3.59 -13.98 -4.41
N GLY A 101 4.33 -15.08 -4.64
CA GLY A 101 5.60 -15.39 -3.97
C GLY A 101 6.63 -14.26 -4.05
N VAL A 102 6.78 -13.64 -5.22
CA VAL A 102 7.67 -12.48 -5.43
C VAL A 102 7.32 -11.29 -4.53
N HIS A 103 6.04 -11.14 -4.16
CA HIS A 103 5.53 -9.96 -3.45
C HIS A 103 5.26 -10.18 -1.96
N LEU A 104 5.43 -11.40 -1.43
CA LEU A 104 5.08 -11.74 -0.04
C LEU A 104 5.71 -10.83 1.03
N LYS A 105 6.94 -10.35 0.79
CA LYS A 105 7.69 -9.51 1.74
C LYS A 105 7.57 -8.01 1.48
N LYS A 106 6.80 -7.57 0.48
CA LYS A 106 6.68 -6.14 0.15
C LYS A 106 6.03 -5.32 1.26
N GLY A 107 5.05 -5.89 1.97
CA GLY A 107 4.46 -5.23 3.14
C GLY A 107 5.45 -5.00 4.27
N GLU A 108 6.28 -6.01 4.60
CA GLU A 108 7.33 -5.87 5.62
C GLU A 108 8.39 -4.85 5.20
N ILE A 109 8.82 -4.85 3.93
CA ILE A 109 9.78 -3.88 3.41
C ILE A 109 9.23 -2.45 3.58
N CYS A 110 7.98 -2.20 3.16
CA CYS A 110 7.33 -0.90 3.32
C CYS A 110 7.26 -0.48 4.80
N GLU A 111 6.96 -1.39 5.73
CA GLU A 111 6.96 -1.10 7.16
C GLU A 111 8.34 -0.62 7.66
N TYR A 112 9.41 -1.32 7.28
CA TYR A 112 10.77 -0.95 7.69
C TYR A 112 11.28 0.31 7.00
N GLU A 113 10.88 0.57 5.76
CA GLU A 113 11.18 1.83 5.08
C GLU A 113 10.59 3.03 5.84
N ASN A 114 9.34 2.92 6.29
CA ASN A 114 8.70 3.96 7.10
C ASN A 114 9.35 4.08 8.50
N LYS A 115 9.68 2.96 9.17
CA LYS A 115 10.42 3.00 10.44
C LYS A 115 11.80 3.64 10.32
N LYS A 116 12.47 3.46 9.18
CA LYS A 116 13.77 4.07 8.89
C LYS A 116 13.64 5.59 8.74
N VAL A 117 12.56 6.09 8.13
CA VAL A 117 12.30 7.54 8.01
C VAL A 117 12.17 8.17 9.40
N VAL A 118 11.41 7.54 10.29
CA VAL A 118 11.28 7.97 11.70
C VAL A 118 12.64 7.99 12.40
N ALA A 119 13.41 6.91 12.32
CA ALA A 119 14.72 6.81 12.96
C ALA A 119 15.70 7.91 12.48
N LYS A 120 15.72 8.17 11.18
CA LYS A 120 16.52 9.26 10.59
C LYS A 120 16.15 10.63 11.13
N PHE A 121 14.86 10.90 11.24
CA PHE A 121 14.38 12.18 11.76
C PHE A 121 14.77 12.39 13.23
N ASN A 122 14.68 11.33 14.03
CA ASN A 122 15.08 11.35 15.44
C ASN A 122 16.62 11.31 15.64
N ASN A 123 17.41 11.39 14.57
CA ASN A 123 18.87 11.27 14.58
C ASN A 123 19.37 10.02 15.31
N ASP A 124 18.70 8.89 15.11
CA ASP A 124 19.03 7.58 15.70
C ASP A 124 19.75 6.71 14.64
N PRO A 125 21.09 6.73 14.59
CA PRO A 125 21.85 6.00 13.57
C PRO A 125 21.73 4.49 13.74
N ASP A 126 21.75 3.98 14.97
CA ASP A 126 21.69 2.55 15.28
C ASP A 126 20.38 1.94 14.78
N ARG A 127 19.25 2.62 15.04
CA ARG A 127 17.94 2.16 14.55
C ARG A 127 17.81 2.32 13.03
N THR A 128 18.43 3.33 12.45
CA THR A 128 18.45 3.53 10.99
C THR A 128 19.20 2.38 10.30
N GLU A 129 20.35 2.00 10.83
CA GLU A 129 21.16 0.87 10.33
C GLU A 129 20.41 -0.44 10.49
N ALA A 130 19.86 -0.73 11.67
CA ALA A 130 19.07 -1.94 11.91
C ALA A 130 17.86 -2.07 10.95
N CYS A 131 17.17 -0.97 10.65
CA CYS A 131 16.09 -0.97 9.65
C CYS A 131 16.64 -1.24 8.24
N GLN A 132 17.78 -0.66 7.87
CA GLN A 132 18.40 -0.88 6.56
C GLN A 132 18.88 -2.32 6.38
N GLU A 133 19.51 -2.91 7.39
CA GLU A 133 19.92 -4.32 7.36
C GLU A 133 18.72 -5.24 7.16
N ARG A 134 17.60 -4.94 7.84
CA ARG A 134 16.39 -5.72 7.71
C ARG A 134 15.76 -5.60 6.33
N ILE A 135 15.73 -4.39 5.75
CA ILE A 135 15.29 -4.18 4.34
C ILE A 135 16.17 -5.02 3.40
N ASN A 136 17.49 -4.91 3.52
CA ASN A 136 18.44 -5.63 2.68
C ASN A 136 18.23 -7.16 2.76
N TYR A 137 17.97 -7.68 3.96
CA TYR A 137 17.65 -9.10 4.17
C TYR A 137 16.37 -9.51 3.45
N LEU A 138 15.30 -8.71 3.57
CA LEU A 138 14.01 -8.99 2.93
C LEU A 138 14.07 -8.87 1.40
N GLU A 139 14.84 -7.93 0.86
CA GLU A 139 15.06 -7.78 -0.59
C GLU A 139 15.90 -8.91 -1.21
N LYS A 140 16.75 -9.54 -0.39
CA LYS A 140 17.54 -10.73 -0.73
C LYS A 140 16.82 -12.04 -0.38
N TRP A 141 15.54 -11.97 0.01
CA TRP A 141 14.79 -13.16 0.37
C TRP A 141 14.75 -14.16 -0.78
N TRP A 142 15.34 -15.34 -0.54
CA TRP A 142 15.67 -16.32 -1.58
C TRP A 142 14.42 -16.78 -2.34
N LEU A 143 13.28 -16.94 -1.67
CA LEU A 143 12.06 -17.42 -2.31
C LEU A 143 11.56 -16.46 -3.39
N ALA A 144 11.64 -15.14 -3.18
CA ALA A 144 11.28 -14.17 -4.22
C ALA A 144 12.17 -14.29 -5.45
N ARG A 145 13.48 -14.59 -5.27
CA ARG A 145 14.43 -14.82 -6.37
C ARG A 145 14.13 -16.12 -7.10
N VAL A 146 13.83 -17.19 -6.37
CA VAL A 146 13.42 -18.48 -6.95
C VAL A 146 12.13 -18.31 -7.75
N CYS A 147 11.09 -17.68 -7.18
CA CYS A 147 9.85 -17.41 -7.91
C CYS A 147 10.07 -16.56 -9.16
N LEU A 148 10.91 -15.53 -9.09
CA LEU A 148 11.27 -14.71 -10.24
C LEU A 148 11.90 -15.57 -11.35
N VAL A 149 12.92 -16.37 -11.03
CA VAL A 149 13.58 -17.26 -12.00
C VAL A 149 12.59 -18.26 -12.59
N LEU A 150 11.72 -18.85 -11.78
CA LEU A 150 10.72 -19.81 -12.23
C LEU A 150 9.70 -19.19 -13.21
N ILE A 151 9.24 -17.95 -12.97
CA ILE A 151 8.34 -17.26 -13.92
C ILE A 151 9.01 -17.08 -15.28
N TRP A 152 10.28 -16.66 -15.30
CA TRP A 152 11.03 -16.49 -16.53
C TRP A 152 11.30 -17.83 -17.24
N LEU A 153 11.69 -18.86 -16.48
CA LEU A 153 11.87 -20.21 -17.02
C LEU A 153 10.56 -20.75 -17.61
N PHE A 154 9.43 -20.61 -16.92
CA PHE A 154 8.14 -21.03 -17.46
C PHE A 154 7.78 -20.30 -18.75
N SER A 155 8.07 -19.00 -18.83
CA SER A 155 7.82 -18.21 -20.05
C SER A 155 8.68 -18.68 -21.22
N ILE A 156 9.94 -19.02 -20.98
CA ILE A 156 10.85 -19.60 -21.99
C ILE A 156 10.37 -21.00 -22.38
N THR A 157 10.02 -21.86 -21.42
CA THR A 157 9.53 -23.22 -21.69
C THR A 157 8.23 -23.21 -22.50
N LYS A 158 7.28 -22.33 -22.19
CA LYS A 158 6.04 -22.14 -22.98
C LYS A 158 6.36 -21.73 -24.43
N SER A 159 7.31 -20.81 -24.60
CA SER A 159 7.77 -20.36 -25.92
C SER A 159 8.43 -21.48 -26.72
N PHE A 160 9.29 -22.27 -26.06
CA PHE A 160 9.95 -23.43 -26.67
C PHE A 160 8.94 -24.51 -27.07
N PHE A 161 7.95 -24.81 -26.23
CA PHE A 161 6.89 -25.75 -26.56
C PHE A 161 6.07 -25.30 -27.78
N PHE A 162 5.73 -24.01 -27.86
CA PHE A 162 5.08 -23.44 -29.03
C PHE A 162 5.94 -23.59 -30.30
N TYR A 163 7.23 -23.27 -30.20
CA TYR A 163 8.18 -23.43 -31.30
C TYR A 163 8.23 -24.88 -31.80
N THR A 164 8.29 -25.86 -30.89
CA THR A 164 8.34 -27.29 -31.27
C THR A 164 7.09 -27.79 -31.97
N ILE A 165 5.91 -27.23 -31.66
CA ILE A 165 4.64 -27.64 -32.27
C ILE A 165 4.46 -26.98 -33.65
N ASN A 166 4.86 -25.71 -33.79
CA ASN A 166 4.52 -24.90 -34.97
C ASN A 166 5.66 -24.79 -36.02
N GLY A 167 6.83 -25.40 -35.78
CA GLY A 167 7.86 -25.54 -36.82
C GLY A 167 8.76 -24.32 -37.09
N GLY A 168 8.77 -23.32 -36.21
CA GLY A 168 9.86 -22.32 -36.17
C GLY A 168 9.75 -21.06 -37.04
N ASP A 169 8.54 -20.57 -37.29
CA ASP A 169 8.29 -19.33 -38.05
C ASP A 169 8.32 -18.05 -37.19
N ILE A 170 8.14 -16.89 -37.84
CA ILE A 170 7.98 -15.55 -37.24
C ILE A 170 6.98 -15.53 -36.06
N PHE A 171 5.98 -16.42 -36.08
CA PHE A 171 5.01 -16.58 -35.00
C PHE A 171 5.65 -17.05 -33.68
N ALA A 172 6.72 -17.85 -33.71
CA ALA A 172 7.42 -18.28 -32.51
C ALA A 172 8.13 -17.10 -31.82
N ILE A 173 8.71 -16.19 -32.60
CA ILE A 173 9.33 -14.96 -32.09
C ILE A 173 8.28 -14.06 -31.46
N LEU A 174 7.13 -13.88 -32.13
CA LEU A 174 6.02 -13.09 -31.59
C LEU A 174 5.50 -13.68 -30.27
N MET A 175 5.35 -15.01 -30.19
CA MET A 175 4.94 -15.69 -28.96
C MET A 175 5.98 -15.55 -27.85
N LEU A 176 7.28 -15.60 -28.16
CA LEU A 176 8.34 -15.35 -27.18
C LEU A 176 8.23 -13.94 -26.60
N LEU A 177 8.07 -12.91 -27.45
CA LEU A 177 7.90 -11.52 -26.99
C LEU A 177 6.64 -11.37 -26.12
N LEU A 178 5.55 -12.05 -26.48
CA LEU A 178 4.32 -12.06 -25.71
C LEU A 178 4.51 -12.72 -24.34
N TYR A 179 5.19 -13.86 -24.27
CA TYR A 179 5.47 -14.53 -23.00
C TYR A 179 6.47 -13.76 -22.13
N ILE A 180 7.44 -13.05 -22.72
CA ILE A 180 8.30 -12.10 -22.00
C ILE A 180 7.46 -10.96 -21.40
N PHE A 181 6.50 -10.43 -22.15
CA PHE A 181 5.58 -9.41 -21.65
C PHE A 181 4.70 -9.95 -20.50
N ILE A 182 4.16 -11.17 -20.63
CA ILE A 182 3.39 -11.82 -19.56
C ILE A 182 4.26 -12.03 -18.30
N ALA A 183 5.50 -12.49 -18.47
CA ALA A 183 6.47 -12.63 -17.37
C ALA A 183 6.71 -11.28 -16.68
N TYR A 184 6.89 -10.22 -17.46
CA TYR A 184 7.03 -8.86 -16.94
C TYR A 184 5.80 -8.44 -16.12
N VAL A 185 4.58 -8.71 -16.61
CA VAL A 185 3.35 -8.41 -15.87
C VAL A 185 3.28 -9.19 -14.56
N HIS A 186 3.53 -10.50 -14.57
CA HIS A 186 3.50 -11.34 -13.37
C HIS A 186 4.53 -10.93 -12.33
N THR A 187 5.73 -10.56 -12.78
CA THR A 187 6.82 -10.13 -11.89
C THR A 187 6.61 -8.73 -11.30
N ASN A 188 5.94 -7.83 -12.03
CA ASN A 188 5.84 -6.42 -11.62
C ASN A 188 4.47 -5.98 -11.14
N HIS A 189 3.38 -6.63 -11.54
CA HIS A 189 2.00 -6.11 -11.37
C HIS A 189 1.07 -7.10 -10.65
N THR A 190 1.14 -8.39 -10.97
CA THR A 190 0.16 -9.39 -10.48
C THR A 190 0.09 -9.45 -8.95
N GLY A 191 1.23 -9.47 -8.25
CA GLY A 191 1.22 -9.51 -6.78
C GLY A 191 0.58 -8.26 -6.14
N TYR A 192 0.81 -7.08 -6.69
CA TYR A 192 0.18 -5.84 -6.21
C TYR A 192 -1.32 -5.79 -6.50
N PHE A 193 -1.75 -6.26 -7.67
CA PHE A 193 -3.17 -6.40 -7.99
C PHE A 193 -3.87 -7.30 -6.95
N ILE A 194 -3.28 -8.46 -6.64
CA ILE A 194 -3.83 -9.42 -5.69
C ILE A 194 -3.85 -8.84 -4.26
N ALA A 195 -2.77 -8.17 -3.84
CA ALA A 195 -2.71 -7.52 -2.54
C ALA A 195 -3.83 -6.47 -2.38
N HIS A 196 -4.06 -5.64 -3.39
CA HIS A 196 -5.13 -4.65 -3.35
C HIS A 196 -6.53 -5.27 -3.45
N ALA A 197 -6.72 -6.31 -4.28
CA ALA A 197 -7.98 -7.04 -4.34
C ALA A 197 -8.34 -7.66 -2.98
N ARG A 198 -7.35 -8.25 -2.30
CA ARG A 198 -7.49 -8.78 -0.94
C ARG A 198 -7.85 -7.68 0.06
N LEU A 199 -7.14 -6.56 0.05
CA LEU A 199 -7.43 -5.39 0.90
C LEU A 199 -8.88 -4.93 0.71
N LYS A 200 -9.32 -4.73 -0.55
CA LYS A 200 -10.69 -4.30 -0.87
C LYS A 200 -11.74 -5.32 -0.42
N GLY A 201 -11.45 -6.61 -0.57
CA GLY A 201 -12.30 -7.70 -0.09
C GLY A 201 -12.48 -7.67 1.43
N GLU A 202 -11.37 -7.53 2.17
CA GLU A 202 -11.40 -7.45 3.62
C GLU A 202 -12.12 -6.20 4.14
N MET A 203 -11.86 -5.03 3.55
CA MET A 203 -12.58 -3.80 3.90
C MET A 203 -14.09 -3.95 3.69
N ARG A 204 -14.52 -4.52 2.55
CA ARG A 204 -15.95 -4.77 2.29
C ARG A 204 -16.55 -5.78 3.27
N ARG A 205 -15.79 -6.80 3.66
CA ARG A 205 -16.24 -7.82 4.62
C ARG A 205 -16.46 -7.20 6.00
N GLU A 206 -15.49 -6.44 6.49
CA GLU A 206 -15.56 -5.77 7.78
C GLU A 206 -16.64 -4.68 7.80
N GLN A 207 -16.78 -3.89 6.72
CA GLN A 207 -17.85 -2.90 6.61
C GLN A 207 -19.25 -3.54 6.66
N LYS A 208 -19.45 -4.68 5.97
CA LYS A 208 -20.71 -5.44 6.03
C LYS A 208 -20.98 -5.97 7.44
N GLN A 209 -19.96 -6.45 8.14
CA GLN A 209 -20.08 -6.92 9.52
C GLN A 209 -20.45 -5.78 10.47
N HIS A 210 -19.82 -4.61 10.30
CA HIS A 210 -20.11 -3.41 11.07
C HIS A 210 -21.56 -2.93 10.86
N LEU A 211 -21.99 -2.85 9.59
CA LEU A 211 -23.37 -2.48 9.26
C LEU A 211 -24.39 -3.49 9.82
N ALA A 212 -24.11 -4.79 9.71
CA ALA A 212 -24.97 -5.83 10.26
C ALA A 212 -25.08 -5.75 11.79
N ALA A 213 -23.98 -5.41 12.48
CA ALA A 213 -23.98 -5.20 13.92
C ALA A 213 -24.81 -3.98 14.33
N LEU A 214 -24.74 -2.88 13.56
CA LEU A 214 -25.55 -1.68 13.81
C LEU A 214 -27.04 -1.98 13.66
N LEU A 215 -27.41 -2.68 12.57
CA LEU A 215 -28.79 -3.06 12.29
C LEU A 215 -29.35 -4.06 13.32
N LYS A 216 -28.51 -4.91 13.91
CA LYS A 216 -28.95 -5.91 14.91
C LYS A 216 -29.16 -5.31 16.31
N ASN A 217 -28.45 -4.24 16.64
CA ASN A 217 -28.43 -3.70 18.01
C ASN A 217 -29.49 -2.62 18.27
N ASP A 218 -30.29 -2.19 17.28
CA ASP A 218 -31.37 -1.19 17.38
C ASP A 218 -31.04 0.05 18.26
N THR A 219 -29.75 0.37 18.33
CA THR A 219 -29.19 1.41 19.18
C THR A 219 -28.38 2.34 18.30
N THR A 220 -28.57 3.64 18.56
CA THR A 220 -27.74 4.74 18.06
C THR A 220 -26.26 4.34 17.94
N PRO A 221 -25.50 4.88 16.95
CA PRO A 221 -24.19 4.40 16.48
C PRO A 221 -23.04 4.24 17.51
N ASN A 222 -23.29 4.47 18.80
CA ASN A 222 -22.28 4.53 19.85
C ASN A 222 -21.85 3.16 20.40
N SER A 223 -22.49 2.04 20.01
CA SER A 223 -22.26 0.73 20.64
C SER A 223 -21.61 -0.34 19.74
N VAL A 224 -21.52 -0.12 18.42
CA VAL A 224 -20.79 -1.04 17.54
C VAL A 224 -19.35 -0.63 17.54
N THR A 225 -18.58 -1.20 18.47
CA THR A 225 -17.13 -1.22 18.61
C THR A 225 -16.38 -0.54 17.47
N THR A 226 -16.51 0.79 17.39
CA THR A 226 -15.49 1.64 16.81
C THR A 226 -14.28 1.32 17.66
N HIS A 227 -13.23 0.80 17.04
CA HIS A 227 -11.99 0.52 17.72
C HIS A 227 -11.41 1.86 18.16
N ARG A 228 -11.93 2.42 19.27
CA ARG A 228 -11.56 3.70 19.88
C ARG A 228 -10.99 4.67 18.85
N ILE A 229 -11.82 5.59 18.36
CA ILE A 229 -11.31 6.89 17.93
C ILE A 229 -10.64 7.46 19.18
N LYS A 230 -9.36 7.17 19.36
CA LYS A 230 -8.54 7.87 20.33
C LYS A 230 -8.38 9.22 19.66
N PRO A 231 -9.02 10.31 20.15
CA PRO A 231 -8.61 11.63 19.69
C PRO A 231 -7.12 11.67 19.93
N LEU A 232 -6.39 11.73 18.84
CA LEU A 232 -4.95 11.68 18.88
C LEU A 232 -4.52 13.06 19.34
N ASN A 233 -4.64 13.35 20.63
CA ASN A 233 -4.16 14.58 21.23
C ASN A 233 -2.66 14.43 21.44
N THR A 234 -1.93 14.32 20.33
CA THR A 234 -0.48 14.29 20.34
C THR A 234 -0.02 15.73 20.31
N THR A 235 0.43 16.21 21.47
CA THR A 235 1.11 17.49 21.60
C THR A 235 2.54 17.31 21.09
N VAL A 236 2.89 17.98 19.99
CA VAL A 236 4.29 18.11 19.60
C VAL A 236 4.81 19.35 20.32
N THR A 237 5.43 19.16 21.48
CA THR A 237 6.02 20.26 22.25
C THR A 237 7.33 20.66 21.58
N PHE A 238 7.37 21.88 21.05
CA PHE A 238 8.58 22.43 20.48
C PHE A 238 9.34 23.17 21.58
N THR A 239 10.45 22.62 22.07
CA THR A 239 11.39 23.42 22.86
C THR A 239 11.95 24.54 21.98
N GLU A 240 11.68 25.78 22.39
CA GLU A 240 12.09 27.02 21.75
C GLU A 240 13.59 27.06 21.40
N SER A 241 13.96 26.62 20.20
CA SER A 241 15.21 27.04 19.56
C SER A 241 15.03 27.44 18.10
N HIS A 242 13.88 27.15 17.49
CA HIS A 242 13.55 27.54 16.13
C HIS A 242 12.50 28.65 16.12
N LYS A 243 12.94 29.89 16.40
CA LYS A 243 12.11 31.08 16.16
C LYS A 243 11.81 31.20 14.66
N CYS A 244 10.62 30.77 14.23
CA CYS A 244 10.07 31.13 12.93
C CYS A 244 9.92 32.65 12.86
N LYS A 245 10.70 33.29 11.98
CA LYS A 245 10.76 34.75 11.86
C LYS A 245 9.60 35.37 11.08
N ASN A 246 8.66 34.59 10.54
CA ASN A 246 7.61 35.10 9.67
C ASN A 246 6.26 34.42 9.97
N GLU A 247 5.61 34.75 11.10
CA GLU A 247 4.19 34.45 11.31
C GLU A 247 3.33 35.57 10.70
N LYS A 248 2.94 35.39 9.43
CA LYS A 248 1.70 35.96 8.86
C LYS A 248 0.76 34.80 8.50
N GLY A 249 0.38 34.01 9.50
CA GLY A 249 -0.64 32.98 9.40
C GLY A 249 -1.81 33.37 10.30
N ASN A 250 -3.02 33.42 9.74
CA ASN A 250 -4.23 33.75 10.49
C ASN A 250 -4.36 32.85 11.73
N HIS A 251 -4.45 33.47 12.90
CA HIS A 251 -4.77 32.83 14.16
C HIS A 251 -6.21 32.31 14.15
N THR A 252 -6.45 31.09 13.70
CA THR A 252 -7.75 30.45 13.85
C THR A 252 -7.82 29.68 15.17
N THR A 253 -8.83 30.03 15.97
CA THR A 253 -9.35 29.24 17.08
C THR A 253 -9.62 27.80 16.63
N ALA A 254 -9.52 26.84 17.58
CA ALA A 254 -10.03 25.48 17.37
C ALA A 254 -11.43 25.56 16.72
N PRO A 255 -11.69 24.78 15.65
CA PRO A 255 -12.99 24.80 15.00
C PRO A 255 -14.07 24.51 16.05
N GLN A 256 -14.95 25.49 16.27
CA GLN A 256 -16.10 25.36 17.17
C GLN A 256 -17.23 24.51 16.57
N HIS A 257 -17.06 24.03 15.34
CA HIS A 257 -17.97 23.10 14.71
C HIS A 257 -17.47 21.66 14.86
N GLU A 258 -18.38 20.78 15.29
CA GLU A 258 -18.27 19.31 15.40
C GLU A 258 -18.05 18.60 14.06
N GLU A 259 -17.47 19.27 13.07
CA GLU A 259 -17.12 18.64 11.80
C GLU A 259 -15.83 17.84 11.98
N ARG A 260 -15.88 16.57 11.56
CA ARG A 260 -14.83 15.56 11.74
C ARG A 260 -13.67 15.78 10.79
N GLU A 261 -13.10 16.97 10.82
CA GLU A 261 -11.95 17.30 9.99
C GLU A 261 -10.65 16.95 10.75
N ASN A 262 -9.76 16.28 10.04
CA ASN A 262 -8.38 16.10 10.47
C ASN A 262 -7.68 17.46 10.35
N ALA A 263 -7.13 17.99 11.43
CA ALA A 263 -6.59 19.34 11.45
C ALA A 263 -5.31 19.44 12.27
N ILE A 264 -4.37 20.25 11.78
CA ILE A 264 -3.27 20.78 12.58
C ILE A 264 -3.67 22.17 13.05
N TYR A 265 -3.57 22.42 14.34
CA TYR A 265 -3.83 23.74 14.92
C TYR A 265 -2.80 24.07 16.00
N LYS A 266 -2.57 25.37 16.21
CA LYS A 266 -1.74 25.87 17.30
C LYS A 266 -2.62 26.10 18.53
N ASP A 267 -2.34 25.41 19.62
CA ASP A 267 -3.08 25.60 20.86
C ASP A 267 -2.76 26.98 21.46
N LYS A 268 -3.81 27.71 21.81
CA LYS A 268 -3.69 29.07 22.37
C LYS A 268 -3.21 29.07 23.81
N THR A 269 -3.45 27.99 24.57
CA THR A 269 -3.03 27.92 25.98
C THR A 269 -1.57 27.52 26.12
N ASP A 270 -1.10 26.63 25.24
CA ASP A 270 0.19 25.96 25.41
C ASP A 270 1.24 26.47 24.38
N ASN A 271 0.80 27.24 23.38
CA ASN A 271 1.57 27.67 22.19
C ASN A 271 2.16 26.50 21.36
N ASP A 272 1.76 25.27 21.67
CA ASP A 272 2.17 24.04 20.98
C ASP A 272 1.27 23.75 19.78
N TRP A 273 1.84 23.14 18.75
CA TRP A 273 1.03 22.65 17.63
C TRP A 273 0.51 21.24 17.93
N LYS A 274 -0.78 21.01 17.62
CA LYS A 274 -1.49 19.77 17.86
C LYS A 274 -2.05 19.24 16.54
N LEU A 275 -1.86 17.95 16.29
CA LEU A 275 -2.49 17.23 15.18
C LEU A 275 -3.70 16.49 15.73
N LYS A 276 -4.92 16.87 15.35
CA LYS A 276 -6.14 16.14 15.67
C LYS A 276 -6.53 15.29 14.47
N THR A 277 -6.61 13.97 14.66
CA THR A 277 -7.09 13.04 13.64
C THR A 277 -8.23 12.18 14.17
N TRP A 278 -9.09 11.72 13.26
CA TRP A 278 -10.20 10.82 13.53
C TRP A 278 -9.90 9.37 13.09
N GLY A 279 -8.62 8.99 13.06
CA GLY A 279 -8.18 7.65 12.66
C GLY A 279 -6.92 7.68 11.80
N VAL A 280 -6.87 6.76 10.85
CA VAL A 280 -5.77 6.63 9.89
C VAL A 280 -5.90 7.68 8.79
N LEU A 281 -4.89 8.55 8.65
CA LEU A 281 -4.76 9.45 7.51
C LEU A 281 -4.25 8.69 6.28
N THR A 282 -4.88 8.88 5.12
CA THR A 282 -4.24 8.59 3.84
C THR A 282 -3.03 9.49 3.65
N ASP A 283 -2.08 9.11 2.79
CA ASP A 283 -0.92 9.96 2.53
C ASP A 283 -1.31 11.27 1.81
N GLU A 284 -2.46 11.29 1.14
CA GLU A 284 -3.04 12.49 0.54
C GLU A 284 -3.62 13.43 1.61
N GLU A 285 -4.40 12.90 2.56
CA GLU A 285 -4.92 13.68 3.69
C GLU A 285 -3.77 14.22 4.56
N LEU A 286 -2.77 13.39 4.88
CA LEU A 286 -1.59 13.84 5.62
C LEU A 286 -0.84 14.92 4.84
N ASN A 287 -0.66 14.73 3.53
CA ASN A 287 -0.01 15.73 2.68
C ASN A 287 -0.80 17.04 2.65
N HIS A 288 -2.12 17.00 2.47
CA HIS A 288 -2.99 18.19 2.45
C HIS A 288 -2.84 18.98 3.76
N ILE A 289 -2.98 18.28 4.89
CA ILE A 289 -2.86 18.85 6.24
C ILE A 289 -1.49 19.50 6.45
N VAL A 290 -0.43 18.89 5.93
CA VAL A 290 0.97 19.36 6.08
C VAL A 290 1.29 20.52 5.12
N THR A 291 0.79 20.49 3.89
CA THR A 291 1.11 21.51 2.88
C THR A 291 0.65 22.90 3.28
N GLU A 292 -0.41 22.99 4.09
CA GLU A 292 -0.98 24.24 4.61
C GLU A 292 -0.20 24.82 5.79
N GLN A 293 0.78 24.11 6.34
CA GLN A 293 1.54 24.55 7.51
C GLN A 293 2.80 25.35 7.15
N PRO A 294 3.38 26.14 8.09
CA PRO A 294 4.70 26.75 7.89
C PRO A 294 5.81 25.71 7.66
N ASP A 295 6.79 26.02 6.80
CA ASP A 295 7.84 25.06 6.41
C ASP A 295 8.62 24.45 7.59
N ALA A 296 8.83 25.23 8.65
CA ALA A 296 9.55 24.79 9.84
C ALA A 296 8.86 23.66 10.62
N VAL A 297 7.54 23.50 10.48
CA VAL A 297 6.77 22.48 11.22
C VAL A 297 6.37 21.29 10.35
N LYS A 298 6.48 21.39 9.01
CA LYS A 298 6.08 20.32 8.07
C LYS A 298 6.75 18.98 8.36
N GLY A 299 8.09 18.96 8.44
CA GLY A 299 8.88 17.74 8.67
C GLY A 299 8.52 17.03 9.98
N PRO A 300 8.59 17.72 11.13
CA PRO A 300 8.18 17.15 12.42
C PRO A 300 6.76 16.60 12.44
N PHE A 301 5.79 17.32 11.84
CA PHE A 301 4.40 16.84 11.79
C PHE A 301 4.23 15.60 10.93
N VAL A 302 4.86 15.56 9.77
CA VAL A 302 4.85 14.39 8.89
C VAL A 302 5.40 13.18 9.62
N VAL A 303 6.55 13.33 10.30
CA VAL A 303 7.18 12.21 11.00
C VAL A 303 6.34 11.79 12.20
N LYS A 304 5.77 12.73 12.96
CA LYS A 304 4.88 12.38 14.07
C LYS A 304 3.62 11.68 13.58
N GLY A 305 3.00 12.16 12.50
CA GLY A 305 1.87 11.47 11.87
C GLY A 305 2.24 10.05 11.44
N LEU A 306 3.41 9.87 10.83
CA LEU A 306 3.92 8.56 10.43
C LEU A 306 4.19 7.64 11.62
N GLU A 307 4.80 8.14 12.69
CA GLU A 307 5.03 7.40 13.94
C GLU A 307 3.73 6.86 14.52
N GLU A 308 2.72 7.73 14.63
CA GLU A 308 1.41 7.40 15.21
C GLU A 308 0.68 6.37 14.35
N GLN A 309 0.75 6.49 13.03
CA GLN A 309 0.20 5.48 12.14
C GLN A 309 0.94 4.13 12.25
N LEU A 310 2.28 4.14 12.35
CA LEU A 310 3.06 2.93 12.62
C LEU A 310 2.70 2.33 13.98
N GLU A 311 2.42 3.15 14.99
CA GLU A 311 1.92 2.70 16.29
C GLU A 311 0.53 2.06 16.17
N MET A 312 -0.39 2.62 15.37
CA MET A 312 -1.69 1.97 15.09
C MET A 312 -1.52 0.60 14.43
N LEU A 313 -0.47 0.42 13.63
CA LEU A 313 -0.13 -0.87 13.01
C LEU A 313 0.59 -1.85 13.96
N THR A 314 1.28 -1.36 15.00
CA THR A 314 2.21 -2.16 15.83
C THR A 314 1.74 -2.36 17.27
N SER A 315 1.08 -1.38 17.88
CA SER A 315 0.60 -1.45 19.25
C SER A 315 -0.44 -2.56 19.38
N ASN A 316 -0.14 -3.53 20.24
CA ASN A 316 -1.17 -4.28 20.91
C ASN A 316 -1.78 -3.29 21.90
N ALA A 317 -2.73 -2.45 21.46
CA ALA A 317 -3.60 -1.82 22.43
C ALA A 317 -4.20 -2.99 23.23
N LYS A 318 -3.69 -3.18 24.45
CA LYS A 318 -4.24 -4.13 25.42
C LYS A 318 -5.74 -3.85 25.44
N ARG A 319 -6.49 -4.85 25.00
CA ARG A 319 -7.94 -4.90 25.11
C ARG A 319 -8.34 -4.91 26.57
#